data_AF-A0A381N148-F1
#
_entry.id   AF-A0A381N148-F1
#
_cell.length_a   1.000
_cell.length_b   1.000
_cell.length_c   1.000
_cell.angle_alpha   90.00
_cell.angle_beta   90.00
_cell.angle_gamma   90.00
#
_symmetry.space_group_name_H-M   'P 1'
#
loop_
_entity.id
_entity.type
_entity.pdbx_description
1 polymer ?
#
loop_
_entity_poly.entity_id
_entity_poly.type
_entity_poly.pdbx_seq_one_letter_code
_entity_poly.pdbx_strand_id
1 'polypeptide(L)'
;VIRHHLAFLFITVSFCLIIIGCNSLHIRISAAPPKRAIAQAPLKKSILKELDWSGKEILFVKIGDNYKSFKTINSKFSLLNENDRFINYSKLENQYGKILGKFYRNRSEYLLIQMNDGRNIKYARTNWELAENIPPPYCCFTDEIVKIKKMIGQTIWLNKTKKFLYPSTTTFFTFSKKPFDRFDEVKITDIYPYYNGGFDRPLWLMIKSKDGRAGYVKYNYKDRSKGFVDNYYYTTDPFPKEWGDETIDIVKSGRISVGMTERQVRISWGNPSYINTTVTRQGKSEQWVYNNFKPDLVYIKNGKVDSIHN
;
A
#
# COMPACT_ATOMS: atom_id res chain seq x y z
N VAL A 1 -4.04 -38.20 -44.43
CA VAL A 1 -4.66 -37.65 -43.20
C VAL A 1 -3.57 -37.55 -42.15
N ILE A 2 -3.27 -36.32 -41.76
CA ILE A 2 -2.04 -35.87 -41.13
C ILE A 2 -2.11 -36.12 -39.61
N ARG A 3 -1.12 -36.82 -39.05
CA ARG A 3 -0.86 -36.85 -37.60
C ARG A 3 0.12 -35.72 -37.28
N HIS A 4 -0.37 -34.68 -36.61
CA HIS A 4 0.47 -33.63 -36.04
C HIS A 4 1.17 -34.16 -34.77
N HIS A 5 2.50 -34.32 -34.85
CA HIS A 5 3.36 -34.37 -33.68
C HIS A 5 3.74 -32.95 -33.30
N LEU A 6 3.25 -32.47 -32.15
CA LEU A 6 3.73 -31.24 -31.51
C LEU A 6 5.16 -31.48 -30.99
N ALA A 7 6.10 -30.71 -31.50
CA ALA A 7 7.44 -30.57 -30.94
C ALA A 7 7.36 -29.81 -29.60
N PHE A 8 7.79 -30.46 -28.51
CA PHE A 8 8.07 -29.80 -27.24
C PHE A 8 9.38 -29.03 -27.35
N LEU A 9 9.29 -27.71 -27.51
CA LEU A 9 10.42 -26.81 -27.43
C LEU A 9 10.79 -26.64 -25.95
N PHE A 10 11.88 -27.29 -25.51
CA PHE A 10 12.51 -27.02 -24.22
C PHE A 10 13.11 -25.61 -24.24
N ILE A 11 12.37 -24.62 -23.74
CA ILE A 11 12.95 -23.30 -23.41
C ILE A 11 13.59 -23.44 -22.02
N THR A 12 14.90 -23.68 -22.01
CA THR A 12 15.73 -23.52 -20.82
C THR A 12 15.73 -22.04 -20.43
N VAL A 13 14.90 -21.67 -19.45
CA VAL A 13 15.01 -20.36 -18.80
C VAL A 13 16.24 -20.40 -17.91
N SER A 14 17.34 -19.85 -18.42
CA SER A 14 18.56 -19.63 -17.66
C SER A 14 18.24 -18.66 -16.53
N PHE A 15 18.10 -19.18 -15.32
CA PHE A 15 18.02 -18.39 -14.09
C PHE A 15 19.40 -17.76 -13.86
N CYS A 16 19.60 -16.55 -14.39
CA CYS A 16 20.68 -15.69 -13.91
C CYS A 16 20.41 -15.40 -12.43
N LEU A 17 21.14 -16.10 -11.56
CA LEU A 17 21.38 -15.71 -10.19
C LEU A 17 21.99 -14.30 -10.20
N ILE A 18 21.16 -13.28 -10.05
CA ILE A 18 21.66 -12.01 -9.55
C ILE A 18 21.79 -12.19 -8.04
N ILE A 19 22.98 -12.60 -7.62
CA ILE A 19 23.45 -12.41 -6.24
C ILE A 19 23.53 -10.89 -6.05
N ILE A 20 22.42 -10.27 -5.67
CA ILE A 20 22.46 -8.91 -5.14
C ILE A 20 23.08 -9.05 -3.76
N GLY A 21 24.39 -8.87 -3.70
CA GLY A 21 25.09 -8.59 -2.45
C GLY A 21 24.30 -7.53 -1.69
N CYS A 22 24.09 -7.79 -0.41
CA CYS A 22 23.39 -6.94 0.53
C CYS A 22 24.20 -5.65 0.75
N ASN A 23 24.29 -4.80 -0.27
CA ASN A 23 24.57 -3.39 -0.09
C ASN A 23 23.24 -2.82 0.39
N SER A 24 23.14 -2.59 1.70
CA SER A 24 22.14 -1.71 2.28
C SER A 24 22.17 -0.41 1.50
N LEU A 25 21.27 -0.29 0.52
CA LEU A 25 21.00 0.96 -0.17
C LEU A 25 20.27 1.82 0.85
N HIS A 26 21.02 2.34 1.83
CA HIS A 26 20.53 3.42 2.65
C HIS A 26 20.14 4.51 1.67
N ILE A 27 18.83 4.68 1.48
CA ILE A 27 18.27 5.86 0.84
C ILE A 27 18.62 7.01 1.80
N ARG A 28 19.85 7.53 1.63
CA ARG A 28 20.23 8.84 2.15
C ARG A 28 19.25 9.78 1.50
N ILE A 29 18.34 10.31 2.30
CA ILE A 29 17.62 11.54 1.96
C ILE A 29 18.68 12.64 2.07
N SER A 30 19.62 12.65 1.12
CA SER A 30 20.41 13.83 0.83
C SER A 30 19.62 14.52 -0.25
N ALA A 31 19.14 15.73 0.01
CA ALA A 31 18.73 16.61 -1.06
C ALA A 31 19.91 16.69 -2.04
N ALA A 32 19.70 16.27 -3.28
CA ALA A 32 20.68 16.55 -4.32
C ALA A 32 20.81 18.08 -4.41
N PRO A 33 22.03 18.64 -4.51
CA PRO A 33 22.20 20.08 -4.64
C PRO A 33 21.41 20.56 -5.88
N PRO A 34 20.66 21.66 -5.78
CA PRO A 34 19.79 22.11 -6.86
C PRO A 34 20.63 22.38 -8.10
N LYS A 35 20.33 21.68 -9.21
CA LYS A 35 20.78 22.11 -10.53
C LYS A 35 20.17 23.48 -10.81
N ARG A 36 20.97 24.38 -11.40
CA ARG A 36 20.67 25.78 -11.76
C ARG A 36 19.17 26.02 -11.97
N ALA A 37 18.57 26.84 -11.10
CA ALA A 37 17.14 27.13 -11.12
C ALA A 37 16.72 27.69 -12.48
N ILE A 38 15.72 27.08 -13.11
CA ILE A 38 15.14 27.61 -14.35
C ILE A 38 14.11 28.67 -13.92
N ALA A 39 14.38 29.94 -14.23
CA ALA A 39 13.46 31.03 -13.94
C ALA A 39 12.15 30.83 -14.73
N GLN A 40 11.04 30.69 -14.01
CA GLN A 40 9.69 30.68 -14.59
C GLN A 40 8.92 31.90 -14.07
N ALA A 41 8.03 32.45 -14.91
CA ALA A 41 7.19 33.57 -14.53
C ALA A 41 6.41 33.26 -13.23
N PRO A 42 6.31 34.23 -12.30
CA PRO A 42 5.66 34.00 -11.00
C PRO A 42 4.19 33.64 -11.19
N LEU A 43 3.79 32.52 -10.59
CA LEU A 43 2.42 32.02 -10.66
C LEU A 43 1.53 32.89 -9.75
N LYS A 44 0.47 33.49 -10.31
CA LYS A 44 -0.50 34.22 -9.48
C LYS A 44 -1.23 33.24 -8.56
N LYS A 45 -1.13 33.46 -7.24
CA LYS A 45 -1.75 32.62 -6.20
C LYS A 45 -3.29 32.52 -6.34
N SER A 46 -3.92 33.54 -6.94
CA SER A 46 -5.37 33.61 -7.19
C SER A 46 -5.93 32.57 -8.17
N ILE A 47 -5.07 31.81 -8.86
CA ILE A 47 -5.47 30.78 -9.84
C ILE A 47 -5.53 29.39 -9.18
N LEU A 48 -5.09 29.27 -7.93
CA LEU A 48 -4.99 28.01 -7.21
C LEU A 48 -6.18 27.80 -6.27
N LYS A 49 -6.80 26.62 -6.35
CA LYS A 49 -7.69 26.15 -5.27
C LYS A 49 -6.95 25.15 -4.40
N GLU A 50 -7.03 25.34 -3.10
CA GLU A 50 -6.32 24.49 -2.14
C GLU A 50 -6.95 23.10 -2.01
N LEU A 51 -6.12 22.16 -1.60
CA LEU A 51 -6.43 20.79 -1.23
C LEU A 51 -5.91 20.56 0.19
N ASP A 52 -6.42 19.56 0.89
CA ASP A 52 -5.92 19.17 2.23
C ASP A 52 -4.42 18.81 2.24
N TRP A 53 -3.88 18.52 1.06
CA TRP A 53 -2.48 18.18 0.82
C TRP A 53 -1.75 19.22 -0.05
N SER A 54 -2.34 20.40 -0.26
CA SER A 54 -1.61 21.59 -0.73
C SER A 54 -0.50 21.96 0.25
N GLY A 55 0.64 22.39 -0.28
CA GLY A 55 1.83 22.71 0.49
C GLY A 55 2.66 21.49 0.90
N LYS A 56 2.16 20.26 0.77
CA LYS A 56 2.93 19.06 1.09
C LYS A 56 4.02 18.80 0.07
N GLU A 57 5.15 18.33 0.57
CA GLU A 57 6.25 17.81 -0.24
C GLU A 57 6.02 16.35 -0.60
N ILE A 58 6.44 15.99 -1.80
CA ILE A 58 6.33 14.65 -2.37
C ILE A 58 7.65 14.15 -2.94
N LEU A 59 7.81 12.84 -2.90
CA LEU A 59 8.79 12.06 -3.65
C LEU A 59 8.07 11.31 -4.77
N PHE A 60 8.56 11.42 -6.00
CA PHE A 60 8.16 10.56 -7.11
C PHE A 60 8.89 9.21 -6.99
N VAL A 61 8.15 8.12 -6.79
CA VAL A 61 8.74 6.82 -6.45
C VAL A 61 9.09 5.99 -7.68
N LYS A 62 9.91 4.95 -7.49
CA LYS A 62 10.12 3.94 -8.52
C LYS A 62 8.81 3.22 -8.85
N ILE A 63 8.53 3.05 -10.14
CA ILE A 63 7.40 2.28 -10.65
C ILE A 63 7.88 0.91 -11.12
N GLY A 64 7.11 -0.15 -10.85
CA GLY A 64 7.42 -1.48 -11.35
C GLY A 64 7.44 -1.55 -12.88
N ASP A 65 8.35 -2.35 -13.44
CA ASP A 65 8.61 -2.34 -14.89
C ASP A 65 7.38 -2.71 -15.73
N ASN A 66 6.53 -3.62 -15.22
CA ASN A 66 5.25 -3.98 -15.82
C ASN A 66 4.26 -2.80 -15.93
N TYR A 67 4.50 -1.71 -15.17
CA TYR A 67 3.67 -0.51 -15.16
C TYR A 67 4.30 0.68 -15.89
N LYS A 68 5.61 0.65 -16.15
CA LYS A 68 6.33 1.72 -16.87
C LYS A 68 5.89 1.88 -18.33
N SER A 69 5.45 0.78 -18.95
CA SER A 69 5.02 0.75 -20.36
C SER A 69 3.60 1.26 -20.57
N PHE A 70 2.83 1.52 -19.51
CA PHE A 70 1.49 2.07 -19.69
C PHE A 70 1.59 3.49 -20.26
N LYS A 71 1.20 3.61 -21.54
CA LYS A 71 1.04 4.87 -22.28
C LYS A 71 0.30 5.94 -21.46
N THR A 72 -0.57 5.50 -20.55
CA THR A 72 -1.37 6.34 -19.64
C THR A 72 -0.58 7.05 -18.55
N ILE A 73 0.61 6.60 -18.14
CA ILE A 73 1.41 7.31 -17.11
C ILE A 73 2.22 8.44 -17.77
N ASN A 74 2.87 8.13 -18.89
CA ASN A 74 3.68 9.11 -19.61
C ASN A 74 2.86 10.22 -20.29
N SER A 75 1.53 10.15 -20.27
CA SER A 75 0.63 11.21 -20.76
C SER A 75 0.03 12.07 -19.64
N LYS A 76 0.57 11.99 -18.42
CA LYS A 76 -0.03 12.64 -17.24
C LYS A 76 0.66 13.91 -16.81
N PHE A 77 1.96 14.02 -17.06
CA PHE A 77 2.77 15.16 -16.64
C PHE A 77 3.14 16.02 -17.83
N SER A 78 3.05 17.33 -17.68
CA SER A 78 3.57 18.29 -18.66
C SER A 78 4.03 19.55 -17.93
N LEU A 79 4.89 20.35 -18.59
CA LEU A 79 5.18 21.67 -18.07
C LEU A 79 3.89 22.50 -18.03
N LEU A 80 3.76 23.40 -17.06
CA LEU A 80 2.56 24.22 -16.87
C LEU A 80 2.04 24.87 -18.17
N ASN A 81 2.96 25.40 -18.98
CA ASN A 81 2.65 26.16 -20.18
C ASN A 81 2.47 25.29 -21.44
N GLU A 82 2.91 24.02 -21.42
CA GLU A 82 2.82 23.09 -22.56
C GLU A 82 1.50 22.31 -22.55
N ASN A 83 0.91 22.02 -23.72
CA ASN A 83 -0.34 21.26 -23.83
C ASN A 83 -0.10 19.78 -24.21
N ASP A 84 0.75 19.53 -25.22
CA ASP A 84 0.88 18.19 -25.83
C ASP A 84 2.26 17.56 -25.61
N ARG A 85 3.16 18.27 -24.94
CA ARG A 85 4.50 17.78 -24.63
C ARG A 85 4.52 17.19 -23.23
N PHE A 86 4.32 15.88 -23.17
CA PHE A 86 4.35 15.16 -21.90
C PHE A 86 5.78 14.87 -21.43
N ILE A 87 5.95 14.88 -20.11
CA ILE A 87 7.18 14.50 -19.42
C ILE A 87 7.11 12.99 -19.18
N ASN A 88 8.07 12.25 -19.74
CA ASN A 88 8.24 10.84 -19.43
C ASN A 88 8.53 10.68 -17.93
N TYR A 89 7.80 9.78 -17.26
CA TYR A 89 7.88 9.59 -15.81
C TYR A 89 9.28 9.23 -15.32
N SER A 90 10.08 8.54 -16.12
CA SER A 90 11.48 8.22 -15.77
C SER A 90 12.32 9.46 -15.45
N LYS A 91 11.96 10.65 -15.97
CA LYS A 91 12.60 11.93 -15.67
C LYS A 91 12.19 12.52 -14.31
N LEU A 92 11.08 12.03 -13.75
CA LEU A 92 10.55 12.44 -12.46
C LEU A 92 10.91 11.44 -11.35
N GLU A 93 11.20 10.18 -11.69
CA GLU A 93 11.57 9.15 -10.71
C GLU A 93 12.72 9.63 -9.79
N ASN A 94 12.54 9.43 -8.47
CA ASN A 94 13.43 9.87 -7.39
C ASN A 94 13.62 11.40 -7.28
N GLN A 95 12.80 12.20 -7.96
CA GLN A 95 12.75 13.64 -7.77
C GLN A 95 11.77 14.02 -6.67
N TYR A 96 11.93 15.24 -6.16
CA TYR A 96 11.06 15.83 -5.16
C TYR A 96 10.33 17.04 -5.74
N GLY A 97 9.17 17.33 -5.16
CA GLY A 97 8.44 18.55 -5.46
C GLY A 97 7.46 18.90 -4.33
N LYS A 98 6.83 20.05 -4.46
CA LYS A 98 5.81 20.57 -3.56
C LYS A 98 4.51 20.74 -4.29
N ILE A 99 3.43 20.22 -3.72
CA ILE A 99 2.10 20.38 -4.29
C ILE A 99 1.62 21.78 -3.99
N LEU A 100 1.23 22.54 -5.01
CA LEU A 100 0.72 23.89 -4.84
C LEU A 100 -0.81 23.90 -4.70
N GLY A 101 -1.50 23.03 -5.44
CA GLY A 101 -2.95 22.90 -5.39
C GLY A 101 -3.55 22.62 -6.76
N LYS A 102 -4.86 22.82 -6.89
CA LYS A 102 -5.58 22.67 -8.15
C LYS A 102 -5.32 23.86 -9.06
N PHE A 103 -5.14 23.57 -10.34
CA PHE A 103 -4.98 24.54 -11.41
C PHE A 103 -5.96 24.23 -12.54
N TYR A 104 -6.71 25.23 -13.01
CA TYR A 104 -7.68 25.06 -14.09
C TYR A 104 -7.16 25.67 -15.39
N ARG A 105 -7.26 24.92 -16.48
CA ARG A 105 -6.95 25.40 -17.83
C ARG A 105 -7.86 24.72 -18.83
N ASN A 106 -8.46 25.49 -19.74
CA ASN A 106 -9.37 25.00 -20.77
C ASN A 106 -10.47 24.08 -20.19
N ARG A 107 -11.10 24.50 -19.08
CA ARG A 107 -12.13 23.75 -18.33
C ARG A 107 -11.67 22.42 -17.72
N SER A 108 -10.38 22.08 -17.80
CA SER A 108 -9.80 20.88 -17.19
C SER A 108 -9.12 21.22 -15.87
N GLU A 109 -9.30 20.37 -14.86
CA GLU A 109 -8.58 20.43 -13.58
C GLU A 109 -7.24 19.67 -13.70
N TYR A 110 -6.18 20.32 -13.23
CA TYR A 110 -4.86 19.72 -13.04
C TYR A 110 -4.41 19.90 -11.60
N LEU A 111 -3.50 19.04 -11.17
CA LEU A 111 -2.72 19.29 -9.98
C LEU A 111 -1.42 20.01 -10.35
N LEU A 112 -1.13 21.13 -9.70
CA LEU A 112 0.11 21.87 -9.89
C LEU A 112 1.17 21.44 -8.87
N ILE A 113 2.37 21.15 -9.37
CA ILE A 113 3.52 20.71 -8.57
C ILE A 113 4.71 21.58 -8.94
N GLN A 114 5.35 22.18 -7.94
CA GLN A 114 6.64 22.85 -8.08
C GLN A 114 7.75 21.85 -7.80
N MET A 115 8.58 21.55 -8.79
CA MET A 115 9.73 20.68 -8.65
C MET A 115 10.87 21.40 -7.93
N ASN A 116 11.75 20.66 -7.25
CA ASN A 116 12.89 21.25 -6.53
C ASN A 116 13.90 22.00 -7.43
N ASP A 117 13.90 21.73 -8.74
CA ASP A 117 14.70 22.48 -9.73
C ASP A 117 14.03 23.78 -10.20
N GLY A 118 12.90 24.16 -9.60
CA GLY A 118 12.16 25.39 -9.87
C GLY A 118 11.08 25.25 -10.94
N ARG A 119 11.01 24.13 -11.67
CA ARG A 119 9.99 23.94 -12.71
C ARG A 119 8.61 23.74 -12.11
N ASN A 120 7.59 24.39 -12.67
CA ASN A 120 6.20 24.05 -12.41
C ASN A 120 5.70 23.04 -13.45
N ILE A 121 5.20 21.92 -12.97
CA ILE A 121 4.57 20.86 -13.79
C ILE A 121 3.11 20.70 -13.39
N LYS A 122 2.28 20.33 -14.35
CA LYS A 122 0.89 19.97 -14.13
C LYS A 122 0.70 18.46 -14.27
N TYR A 123 -0.16 17.91 -13.43
CA TYR A 123 -0.57 16.51 -13.44
C TYR A 123 -2.06 16.39 -13.81
N ALA A 124 -2.35 15.64 -14.86
CA ALA A 124 -3.71 15.35 -15.32
C ALA A 124 -4.31 14.19 -14.53
N ARG A 125 -5.19 14.50 -13.57
CA ARG A 125 -5.87 13.50 -12.73
C ARG A 125 -6.89 12.70 -13.56
N THR A 126 -7.07 11.43 -13.21
CA THR A 126 -8.16 10.57 -13.70
C THR A 126 -9.50 10.96 -13.05
N ASN A 127 -10.62 10.57 -13.66
CA ASN A 127 -11.94 10.80 -13.09
C ASN A 127 -12.08 10.21 -11.68
N TRP A 128 -11.50 9.04 -11.45
CA TRP A 128 -11.52 8.40 -10.14
C TRP A 128 -10.67 9.16 -9.11
N GLU A 129 -9.46 9.59 -9.46
CA GLU A 129 -8.64 10.41 -8.56
C GLU A 129 -9.33 11.72 -8.18
N LEU A 130 -10.07 12.32 -9.11
CA LEU A 130 -10.88 13.51 -8.87
C LEU A 130 -12.04 13.22 -7.90
N ALA A 131 -12.78 12.13 -8.12
CA ALA A 131 -13.92 11.72 -7.30
C ALA A 131 -13.52 11.40 -5.85
N GLU A 132 -12.45 10.62 -5.66
CA GLU A 132 -11.95 10.23 -4.33
C GLU A 132 -11.03 11.29 -3.69
N ASN A 133 -10.74 12.37 -4.41
CA ASN A 133 -9.86 13.44 -4.00
C ASN A 133 -8.46 12.99 -3.52
N ILE A 134 -7.87 12.01 -4.19
CA ILE A 134 -6.57 11.42 -3.79
C ILE A 134 -5.38 12.04 -4.54
N PRO A 135 -4.17 12.00 -3.95
CA PRO A 135 -2.93 12.37 -4.62
C PRO A 135 -2.51 11.34 -5.70
N PRO A 136 -1.54 11.66 -6.56
CA PRO A 136 -1.03 10.71 -7.56
C PRO A 136 -0.51 9.42 -6.90
N PRO A 137 -0.87 8.22 -7.42
CA PRO A 137 -0.63 6.94 -6.73
C PRO A 137 0.85 6.51 -6.68
N TYR A 138 1.70 7.14 -7.49
CA TYR A 138 3.15 6.91 -7.55
C TYR A 138 3.95 8.08 -6.95
N CYS A 139 3.31 8.86 -6.07
CA CYS A 139 3.96 9.84 -5.23
C CYS A 139 3.79 9.45 -3.75
N CYS A 140 4.80 9.72 -2.94
CA CYS A 140 4.75 9.63 -1.48
C CYS A 140 4.89 11.00 -0.85
N PHE A 141 4.12 11.29 0.20
CA PHE A 141 4.42 12.47 1.01
C PHE A 141 5.69 12.24 1.85
N THR A 142 6.55 13.26 1.92
CA THR A 142 7.83 13.14 2.63
C THR A 142 7.66 13.03 4.15
N ASP A 143 6.62 13.65 4.71
CA ASP A 143 6.24 13.52 6.13
C ASP A 143 5.82 12.09 6.49
N GLU A 144 5.10 11.40 5.60
CA GLU A 144 4.78 9.98 5.73
C GLU A 144 6.06 9.13 5.71
N ILE A 145 7.01 9.40 4.80
CA ILE A 145 8.31 8.71 4.76
C ILE A 145 9.05 8.88 6.09
N VAL A 146 9.17 10.11 6.61
CA VAL A 146 9.83 10.40 7.89
C VAL A 146 9.15 9.66 9.04
N LYS A 147 7.82 9.61 9.05
CA LYS A 147 7.06 8.87 10.05
C LYS A 147 7.36 7.37 10.01
N ILE A 148 7.36 6.76 8.83
CA ILE A 148 7.57 5.31 8.67
C ILE A 148 9.01 4.95 9.00
N LYS A 149 9.99 5.80 8.69
CA LYS A 149 11.40 5.56 9.07
C LYS A 149 11.60 5.37 10.58
N LYS A 150 10.74 5.95 11.42
CA LYS A 150 10.76 5.71 12.89
C LYS A 150 10.39 4.28 13.29
N MET A 151 9.85 3.49 12.36
CA MET A 151 9.54 2.07 12.56
C MET A 151 10.74 1.15 12.31
N ILE A 152 11.83 1.65 11.72
CA ILE A 152 13.03 0.85 11.48
C ILE A 152 13.56 0.33 12.83
N GLY A 153 13.87 -0.95 12.87
CA GLY A 153 14.30 -1.67 14.06
C GLY A 153 13.16 -2.25 14.90
N GLN A 154 11.90 -1.87 14.66
CA GLN A 154 10.75 -2.45 15.37
C GLN A 154 10.44 -3.87 14.88
N THR A 155 9.89 -4.67 15.79
CA THR A 155 9.36 -6.00 15.50
C THR A 155 7.88 -5.90 15.14
N ILE A 156 7.47 -6.63 14.10
CA ILE A 156 6.08 -6.76 13.66
C ILE A 156 5.74 -8.23 13.39
N TRP A 157 4.44 -8.55 13.39
CA TRP A 157 3.94 -9.89 13.10
C TRP A 157 3.14 -9.86 11.81
N LEU A 158 3.51 -10.69 10.84
CA LEU A 158 2.87 -10.69 9.52
C LEU A 158 1.40 -11.15 9.61
N ASN A 159 0.53 -10.63 8.75
CA ASN A 159 -0.88 -11.05 8.69
C ASN A 159 -1.28 -11.50 7.27
N LYS A 160 -0.93 -10.71 6.26
CA LYS A 160 -1.27 -10.99 4.86
C LYS A 160 -0.01 -11.34 4.06
N THR A 161 0.42 -12.61 4.16
CA THR A 161 1.61 -13.13 3.45
C THR A 161 1.28 -13.78 2.11
N LYS A 162 0.01 -14.10 1.86
CA LYS A 162 -0.46 -14.65 0.58
C LYS A 162 -0.82 -13.52 -0.39
N LYS A 163 -0.62 -13.75 -1.70
CA LYS A 163 -1.06 -12.84 -2.75
C LYS A 163 -2.59 -12.69 -2.68
N PHE A 164 -3.08 -11.45 -2.57
CA PHE A 164 -4.52 -11.20 -2.64
C PHE A 164 -5.00 -11.38 -4.08
N LEU A 165 -6.18 -12.00 -4.24
CA LEU A 165 -6.76 -12.42 -5.53
C LEU A 165 -7.41 -11.27 -6.33
N TYR A 166 -7.33 -10.02 -5.88
CA TYR A 166 -7.72 -8.90 -6.74
C TYR A 166 -6.62 -8.69 -7.80
N PRO A 167 -6.98 -8.62 -9.09
CA PRO A 167 -6.01 -8.67 -10.17
C PRO A 167 -5.23 -7.36 -10.20
N SER A 168 -4.06 -7.33 -9.57
CA SER A 168 -2.85 -6.59 -9.98
C SER A 168 -1.97 -6.09 -8.83
N THR A 169 -2.38 -6.15 -7.56
CA THR A 169 -1.56 -5.59 -6.47
C THR A 169 -1.00 -6.65 -5.53
N THR A 170 0.30 -6.93 -5.67
CA THR A 170 1.03 -7.68 -4.66
C THR A 170 1.09 -6.85 -3.39
N THR A 171 0.82 -7.45 -2.22
CA THR A 171 0.87 -6.80 -0.90
C THR A 171 2.05 -7.28 -0.06
N PHE A 172 2.71 -8.35 -0.53
CA PHE A 172 3.84 -9.01 0.12
C PHE A 172 4.79 -9.58 -0.93
N PHE A 173 6.08 -9.22 -0.84
CA PHE A 173 7.15 -9.80 -1.64
C PHE A 173 8.05 -10.64 -0.74
N THR A 174 8.43 -11.83 -1.20
CA THR A 174 9.48 -12.64 -0.57
C THR A 174 10.61 -12.87 -1.55
N PHE A 175 11.84 -12.82 -1.07
CA PHE A 175 13.04 -13.18 -1.83
C PHE A 175 13.61 -14.53 -1.39
N SER A 176 12.91 -15.19 -0.46
CA SER A 176 13.34 -16.44 0.15
C SER A 176 12.61 -17.62 -0.50
N LYS A 177 13.33 -18.73 -0.69
CA LYS A 177 12.72 -19.99 -1.18
C LYS A 177 11.63 -20.51 -0.23
N LYS A 178 11.90 -20.41 1.07
CA LYS A 178 10.92 -20.72 2.13
C LYS A 178 9.91 -19.56 2.23
N PRO A 179 8.59 -19.83 2.17
CA PRO A 179 7.57 -18.80 2.28
C PRO A 179 7.53 -18.19 3.69
N PHE A 180 6.85 -17.04 3.81
CA PHE A 180 6.47 -16.48 5.10
C PHE A 180 5.06 -16.92 5.46
N ASP A 181 4.90 -17.33 6.71
CA ASP A 181 3.63 -17.73 7.29
C ASP A 181 2.95 -16.53 7.95
N ARG A 182 1.63 -16.67 8.11
CA ARG A 182 0.87 -15.72 8.92
C ARG A 182 1.42 -15.76 10.35
N PHE A 183 1.56 -14.58 10.95
CA PHE A 183 2.12 -14.32 12.27
C PHE A 183 3.64 -14.54 12.42
N ASP A 184 4.36 -14.76 11.33
CA ASP A 184 5.82 -14.72 11.36
C ASP A 184 6.30 -13.39 11.99
N GLU A 185 7.16 -13.51 13.00
CA GLU A 185 7.80 -12.38 13.65
C GLU A 185 8.98 -11.91 12.79
N VAL A 186 8.98 -10.64 12.42
CA VAL A 186 10.02 -10.03 11.58
C VAL A 186 10.43 -8.67 12.11
N LYS A 187 11.68 -8.29 11.84
CA LYS A 187 12.21 -6.96 12.13
C LYS A 187 12.15 -6.08 10.90
N ILE A 188 11.72 -4.82 11.07
CA ILE A 188 11.80 -3.81 10.03
C ILE A 188 13.26 -3.37 9.91
N THR A 189 13.82 -3.48 8.71
CA THR A 189 15.23 -3.19 8.43
C THR A 189 15.42 -1.89 7.66
N ASP A 190 14.48 -1.55 6.79
CA ASP A 190 14.45 -0.29 6.04
C ASP A 190 13.04 -0.09 5.44
N ILE A 191 12.89 0.89 4.57
CA ILE A 191 11.69 1.17 3.79
C ILE A 191 12.00 1.16 2.30
N TYR A 192 10.99 0.86 1.48
CA TYR A 192 11.11 0.88 0.03
C TYR A 192 9.93 1.63 -0.60
N PRO A 193 10.09 2.92 -0.93
CA PRO A 193 9.09 3.68 -1.69
C PRO A 193 9.01 3.12 -3.12
N TYR A 194 7.91 2.42 -3.43
CA TYR A 194 7.76 1.67 -4.67
C TYR A 194 6.30 1.45 -5.03
N TYR A 195 5.95 1.80 -6.27
CA TYR A 195 4.62 1.61 -6.82
C TYR A 195 4.56 0.35 -7.68
N ASN A 196 3.67 -0.57 -7.31
CA ASN A 196 3.46 -1.85 -7.99
C ASN A 196 2.03 -2.00 -8.54
N GLY A 197 1.39 -0.89 -8.90
CA GLY A 197 0.04 -0.90 -9.46
C GLY A 197 -1.08 -0.73 -8.44
N GLY A 198 -2.29 -0.66 -8.99
CA GLY A 198 -3.55 -0.49 -8.27
C GLY A 198 -3.65 0.79 -7.44
N PHE A 199 -4.52 0.74 -6.44
CA PHE A 199 -4.93 1.92 -5.66
C PHE A 199 -4.17 2.08 -4.34
N ASP A 200 -3.31 1.12 -4.02
CA ASP A 200 -2.51 1.18 -2.80
C ASP A 200 -1.39 2.20 -2.96
N ARG A 201 -1.16 2.96 -1.90
CA ARG A 201 -0.08 3.95 -1.84
C ARG A 201 1.31 3.26 -1.82
N PRO A 202 2.38 3.93 -2.29
CA PRO A 202 3.60 3.24 -2.68
C PRO A 202 4.66 3.16 -1.56
N LEU A 203 4.29 2.78 -0.34
CA LEU A 203 5.25 2.58 0.77
C LEU A 203 5.27 1.13 1.25
N TRP A 204 6.49 0.60 1.33
CA TRP A 204 6.78 -0.75 1.78
C TRP A 204 7.76 -0.73 2.94
N LEU A 205 7.62 -1.69 3.83
CA LEU A 205 8.58 -2.02 4.87
C LEU A 205 9.47 -3.16 4.39
N MET A 206 10.77 -2.97 4.47
CA MET A 206 11.74 -4.05 4.25
C MET A 206 11.89 -4.84 5.54
N ILE A 207 11.67 -6.16 5.46
CA ILE A 207 11.60 -7.03 6.65
C ILE A 207 12.63 -8.15 6.59
N LYS A 208 13.08 -8.56 7.77
CA LYS A 208 13.96 -9.72 7.95
C LYS A 208 13.49 -10.56 9.14
N SER A 209 13.37 -11.87 8.95
CA SER A 209 13.11 -12.82 10.04
C SER A 209 14.39 -13.25 10.75
N LYS A 210 14.24 -13.89 11.91
CA LYS A 210 15.36 -14.48 12.67
C LYS A 210 16.10 -15.57 11.87
N ASP A 211 15.38 -16.36 11.09
CA ASP A 211 15.94 -17.40 10.21
C ASP A 211 16.51 -16.86 8.89
N GLY A 212 16.67 -15.53 8.77
CA GLY A 212 17.37 -14.88 7.67
C GLY A 212 16.53 -14.64 6.41
N ARG A 213 15.26 -15.06 6.39
CA ARG A 213 14.34 -14.73 5.29
C ARG A 213 14.17 -13.23 5.18
N ALA A 214 14.13 -12.74 3.96
CA ALA A 214 13.89 -11.33 3.65
C ALA A 214 12.73 -11.16 2.67
N GLY A 215 12.01 -10.05 2.84
CA GLY A 215 10.86 -9.72 2.04
C GLY A 215 10.43 -8.27 2.24
N TYR A 216 9.37 -7.86 1.55
CA TYR A 216 8.73 -6.56 1.70
C TYR A 216 7.26 -6.74 2.04
N VAL A 217 6.74 -5.96 2.99
CA VAL A 217 5.32 -5.90 3.32
C VAL A 217 4.80 -4.48 3.11
N LYS A 218 3.60 -4.33 2.54
CA LYS A 218 2.99 -3.00 2.38
C LYS A 218 2.76 -2.34 3.75
N TYR A 219 2.93 -1.03 3.79
CA TYR A 219 2.67 -0.23 4.98
C TYR A 219 1.17 -0.16 5.31
N ASN A 220 0.82 -0.26 6.61
CA ASN A 220 -0.54 -0.04 7.08
C ASN A 220 -0.85 1.46 7.16
N TYR A 221 -1.54 2.00 6.16
CA TYR A 221 -2.05 3.37 6.21
C TYR A 221 -3.26 3.49 7.14
N LYS A 222 -3.42 4.66 7.78
CA LYS A 222 -4.46 4.93 8.80
C LYS A 222 -5.90 4.75 8.29
N ASP A 223 -6.11 4.91 7.00
CA ASP A 223 -7.40 4.75 6.33
C ASP A 223 -7.78 3.27 6.14
N ARG A 224 -6.81 2.34 6.06
CA ARG A 224 -7.10 0.89 6.03
C ARG A 224 -7.78 0.40 7.30
N SER A 225 -7.48 1.03 8.45
CA SER A 225 -8.02 0.61 9.75
C SER A 225 -9.46 1.08 10.01
N LYS A 226 -10.18 1.66 9.03
CA LYS A 226 -11.62 1.97 9.15
C LYS A 226 -12.53 0.71 9.11
N GLY A 227 -12.05 -0.41 9.65
CA GLY A 227 -12.88 -1.56 10.04
C GLY A 227 -13.17 -2.63 8.98
N PHE A 228 -12.97 -2.35 7.69
CA PHE A 228 -13.34 -3.28 6.60
C PHE A 228 -12.16 -3.97 5.92
N VAL A 229 -10.94 -3.48 6.12
CA VAL A 229 -9.75 -3.99 5.44
C VAL A 229 -8.76 -4.49 6.47
N ASP A 230 -8.28 -5.71 6.27
CA ASP A 230 -7.25 -6.26 7.13
C ASP A 230 -5.92 -5.51 6.99
N ASN A 231 -5.28 -5.29 8.13
CA ASN A 231 -3.89 -4.85 8.20
C ASN A 231 -2.97 -5.92 7.63
N TYR A 232 -1.87 -5.51 7.00
CA TYR A 232 -0.87 -6.43 6.44
C TYR A 232 -0.01 -7.10 7.51
N TYR A 233 0.13 -6.44 8.65
CA TYR A 233 0.90 -6.89 9.83
C TYR A 233 0.32 -6.26 11.11
N TYR A 234 0.69 -6.80 12.26
CA TYR A 234 0.44 -6.25 13.59
C TYR A 234 1.72 -5.61 14.14
N THR A 235 1.58 -4.49 14.85
CA THR A 235 2.70 -3.77 15.51
C THR A 235 2.90 -4.17 16.98
N THR A 236 2.03 -5.03 17.49
CA THR A 236 2.07 -5.62 18.82
C THR A 236 1.81 -7.10 18.68
N ASP A 237 2.24 -7.88 19.66
CA ASP A 237 2.00 -9.32 19.68
C ASP A 237 0.50 -9.63 19.49
N PRO A 238 0.12 -10.36 18.42
CA PRO A 238 -1.26 -10.76 18.21
C PRO A 238 -1.77 -11.76 19.24
N PHE A 239 -0.91 -12.44 20.00
CA PHE A 239 -1.24 -13.52 20.94
C PHE A 239 -0.79 -13.23 22.37
N PRO A 240 -1.51 -12.36 23.11
CA PRO A 240 -1.24 -12.13 24.53
C PRO A 240 -1.39 -13.42 25.34
N LYS A 241 -0.50 -13.63 26.31
CA LYS A 241 -0.47 -14.85 27.13
C LYS A 241 -1.75 -15.06 27.93
N GLU A 242 -2.46 -13.98 28.24
CA GLU A 242 -3.71 -14.00 29.01
C GLU A 242 -4.86 -14.72 28.28
N TRP A 243 -4.71 -14.99 26.98
CA TRP A 243 -5.71 -15.76 26.22
C TRP A 243 -5.67 -17.26 26.53
N GLY A 244 -4.55 -17.77 27.07
CA GLY A 244 -4.31 -19.20 27.25
C GLY A 244 -4.01 -19.92 25.92
N ASP A 245 -3.27 -21.02 26.02
CA ASP A 245 -2.76 -21.75 24.86
C ASP A 245 -3.89 -22.28 23.96
N GLU A 246 -4.96 -22.80 24.55
CA GLU A 246 -6.13 -23.32 23.81
C GLU A 246 -6.73 -22.26 22.88
N THR A 247 -6.99 -21.05 23.39
CA THR A 247 -7.55 -19.97 22.59
C THR A 247 -6.58 -19.53 21.50
N ILE A 248 -5.29 -19.43 21.81
CA ILE A 248 -4.26 -19.06 20.85
C ILE A 248 -4.20 -20.08 19.70
N ASP A 249 -4.28 -21.37 20.00
CA ASP A 249 -4.26 -22.44 19.01
C ASP A 249 -5.50 -22.43 18.12
N ILE A 250 -6.68 -22.19 18.70
CA ILE A 250 -7.92 -22.01 17.93
C ILE A 250 -7.75 -20.84 16.95
N VAL A 251 -7.30 -19.67 17.43
CA VAL A 251 -7.11 -18.47 16.59
C VAL A 251 -6.07 -18.69 15.49
N LYS A 252 -4.92 -19.31 15.81
CA LYS A 252 -3.87 -19.63 14.82
C LYS A 252 -4.37 -20.59 13.74
N SER A 253 -5.26 -21.52 14.10
CA SER A 253 -5.87 -22.46 13.16
C SER A 253 -6.97 -21.85 12.28
N GLY A 254 -7.27 -20.55 12.42
CA GLY A 254 -8.33 -19.89 11.66
C GLY A 254 -9.74 -20.33 12.09
N ARG A 255 -9.88 -20.77 13.34
CA ARG A 255 -11.17 -21.14 13.95
C ARG A 255 -11.60 -20.09 14.96
N ILE A 256 -12.88 -20.09 15.31
CA ILE A 256 -13.46 -19.25 16.37
C ILE A 256 -14.39 -20.10 17.24
N SER A 257 -14.74 -19.61 18.43
CA SER A 257 -15.61 -20.33 19.37
C SER A 257 -16.48 -19.35 20.17
N VAL A 258 -17.58 -19.85 20.73
CA VAL A 258 -18.45 -19.09 21.64
C VAL A 258 -17.64 -18.60 22.85
N GLY A 259 -17.92 -17.39 23.30
CA GLY A 259 -17.20 -16.74 24.40
C GLY A 259 -15.94 -15.97 23.99
N MET A 260 -15.43 -16.17 22.76
CA MET A 260 -14.30 -15.40 22.24
C MET A 260 -14.63 -13.91 22.12
N THR A 261 -13.63 -13.06 22.31
CA THR A 261 -13.74 -11.61 22.15
C THR A 261 -13.70 -11.20 20.68
N GLU A 262 -14.20 -9.99 20.39
CA GLU A 262 -14.08 -9.34 19.07
C GLU A 262 -12.64 -9.37 18.52
N ARG A 263 -11.64 -9.13 19.38
CA ARG A 263 -10.22 -9.14 18.97
C ARG A 263 -9.75 -10.53 18.55
N GLN A 264 -10.15 -11.58 19.28
CA GLN A 264 -9.80 -12.96 18.95
C GLN A 264 -10.39 -13.36 17.59
N VAL A 265 -11.66 -13.02 17.36
CA VAL A 265 -12.34 -13.26 16.07
C VAL A 265 -11.63 -12.54 14.93
N ARG A 266 -11.31 -11.24 15.07
CA ARG A 266 -10.61 -10.47 14.02
C ARG A 266 -9.20 -10.97 13.74
N ILE A 267 -8.48 -11.44 14.75
CA ILE A 267 -7.16 -12.06 14.53
C ILE A 267 -7.31 -13.42 13.86
N SER A 268 -8.35 -14.19 14.15
CA SER A 268 -8.59 -15.48 13.51
C SER A 268 -9.06 -15.32 12.06
N TRP A 269 -10.23 -14.72 11.86
CA TRP A 269 -10.94 -14.67 10.56
C TRP A 269 -10.68 -13.39 9.76
N GLY A 270 -10.11 -12.35 10.38
CA GLY A 270 -10.00 -11.02 9.77
C GLY A 270 -11.21 -10.14 10.07
N ASN A 271 -11.28 -9.00 9.38
CA ASN A 271 -12.41 -8.09 9.48
C ASN A 271 -13.62 -8.62 8.69
N PRO A 272 -14.84 -8.51 9.23
CA PRO A 272 -16.05 -8.84 8.50
C PRO A 272 -16.29 -7.84 7.37
N SER A 273 -17.01 -8.29 6.35
CA SER A 273 -17.46 -7.45 5.23
C SER A 273 -18.47 -6.39 5.72
N TYR A 274 -19.36 -6.77 6.64
CA TYR A 274 -20.38 -5.87 7.21
C TYR A 274 -20.63 -6.17 8.68
N ILE A 275 -21.03 -5.14 9.43
CA ILE A 275 -21.44 -5.25 10.83
C ILE A 275 -22.78 -4.53 11.01
N ASN A 276 -23.81 -5.28 11.41
CA ASN A 276 -25.09 -4.72 11.83
C ASN A 276 -25.07 -4.57 13.34
N THR A 277 -25.25 -3.35 13.85
CA THR A 277 -25.20 -3.06 15.29
C THR A 277 -26.59 -2.70 15.82
N THR A 278 -26.97 -3.27 16.96
CA THR A 278 -28.18 -2.90 17.70
C THR A 278 -27.79 -2.53 19.13
N VAL A 279 -28.22 -1.35 19.57
CA VAL A 279 -27.98 -0.86 20.93
C VAL A 279 -29.34 -0.67 21.60
N THR A 280 -29.54 -1.32 22.74
CA THR A 280 -30.74 -1.18 23.56
C THR A 280 -30.37 -0.82 24.99
N ARG A 281 -31.36 -0.54 25.85
CA ARG A 281 -31.12 -0.36 27.29
C ARG A 281 -30.45 -1.58 27.95
N GLN A 282 -30.61 -2.76 27.37
CA GLN A 282 -30.09 -4.03 27.90
C GLN A 282 -28.66 -4.36 27.44
N GLY A 283 -28.11 -3.59 26.50
CA GLY A 283 -26.73 -3.76 26.03
C GLY A 283 -26.55 -3.58 24.53
N LYS A 284 -25.40 -4.04 24.03
CA LYS A 284 -25.00 -3.96 22.63
C LYS A 284 -24.93 -5.36 22.03
N SER A 285 -25.58 -5.53 20.87
CA SER A 285 -25.48 -6.74 20.05
C SER A 285 -25.02 -6.37 18.64
N GLU A 286 -24.20 -7.22 18.05
CA GLU A 286 -23.71 -7.08 16.68
C GLU A 286 -23.86 -8.38 15.91
N GLN A 287 -24.12 -8.27 14.61
CA GLN A 287 -24.06 -9.37 13.64
C GLN A 287 -22.97 -9.04 12.64
N TRP A 288 -21.95 -9.90 12.57
CA TRP A 288 -20.82 -9.76 11.67
C TRP A 288 -20.99 -10.71 10.49
N VAL A 289 -20.86 -10.17 9.27
CA VAL A 289 -21.07 -10.90 8.02
C VAL A 289 -19.74 -10.97 7.27
N TYR A 290 -19.22 -12.17 7.04
CA TYR A 290 -17.94 -12.35 6.34
C TYR A 290 -18.09 -12.58 4.85
N ASN A 291 -19.11 -13.32 4.41
CA ASN A 291 -19.36 -13.64 3.01
C ASN A 291 -20.80 -13.29 2.62
N ASN A 292 -21.01 -12.74 1.42
CA ASN A 292 -22.33 -12.31 0.96
C ASN A 292 -23.13 -13.42 0.26
N PHE A 293 -22.48 -14.49 -0.23
CA PHE A 293 -23.15 -15.54 -1.02
C PHE A 293 -23.60 -16.73 -0.16
N LYS A 294 -22.76 -17.16 0.78
CA LYS A 294 -23.11 -18.08 1.86
C LYS A 294 -22.58 -17.46 3.15
N PRO A 295 -23.42 -16.77 3.94
CA PRO A 295 -22.92 -15.92 5.00
C PRO A 295 -22.43 -16.75 6.19
N ASP A 296 -21.11 -16.76 6.38
CA ASP A 296 -20.54 -17.03 7.69
C ASP A 296 -20.86 -15.84 8.59
N LEU A 297 -21.70 -16.10 9.60
CA LEU A 297 -22.24 -15.13 10.54
C LEU A 297 -21.69 -15.36 11.93
N VAL A 298 -21.27 -14.27 12.56
CA VAL A 298 -20.86 -14.27 13.98
C VAL A 298 -21.75 -13.27 14.72
N TYR A 299 -22.47 -13.75 15.73
CA TYR A 299 -23.26 -12.89 16.61
C TYR A 299 -22.45 -12.57 17.86
N ILE A 300 -22.35 -11.29 18.17
CA ILE A 300 -21.58 -10.78 19.30
C ILE A 300 -22.53 -10.07 20.26
N LYS A 301 -22.48 -10.42 21.54
CA LYS A 301 -23.25 -9.80 22.60
C LYS A 301 -22.30 -9.31 23.70
N ASN A 302 -22.37 -8.03 24.02
CA ASN A 302 -21.52 -7.39 25.03
C ASN A 302 -20.00 -7.68 24.82
N GLY A 303 -19.56 -7.68 23.56
CA GLY A 303 -18.14 -7.84 23.17
C GLY A 303 -17.62 -9.28 23.07
N LYS A 304 -18.50 -10.29 23.24
CA LYS A 304 -18.14 -11.71 23.12
C LYS A 304 -19.05 -12.44 22.13
N VAL A 305 -18.50 -13.46 21.47
CA VAL A 305 -19.24 -14.36 20.56
C VAL A 305 -20.33 -15.07 21.35
N ASP A 306 -21.57 -14.90 20.90
CA ASP A 306 -22.77 -15.53 21.43
C ASP A 306 -23.12 -16.78 20.61
N SER A 307 -23.07 -16.68 19.28
CA SER A 307 -23.33 -17.79 18.34
C SER A 307 -22.61 -17.60 17.00
N ILE A 308 -22.44 -18.72 16.27
CA ILE A 308 -21.74 -18.80 14.97
C ILE A 308 -22.59 -19.63 14.01
N HIS A 309 -22.86 -19.13 12.80
CA HIS A 309 -23.56 -19.87 11.73
C HIS A 309 -22.71 -19.86 10.45
N ASN A 310 -22.36 -21.05 9.94
CA ASN A 310 -21.51 -21.25 8.75
C ASN A 310 -22.18 -22.14 7.69
#